data_AF-D8TP30-F1
#
_entry.id   AF-D8TP30-F1
#
_cell.length_a   1.000
_cell.length_b   1.000
_cell.length_c   1.000
_cell.angle_alpha   90.00
_cell.angle_beta   90.00
_cell.angle_gamma   90.00
#
_symmetry.space_group_name_H-M   'P 1'
#
loop_
_entity.id
_entity.type
_entity.pdbx_description
1 polymer ?
#
loop_
_entity_poly.entity_id
_entity_poly.type
_entity_poly.pdbx_seq_one_letter_code
_entity_poly.pdbx_strand_id
1 'polypeptide(L)'
;MRSTFEHLLHRQPSLCKAWVSWAQMEKRCHRFNQSERWHRCRAVLQRGLELNPSSSCLIQAWGLMELQRGNWLAAVMMLERSARLDDRCVPVLRWQHVKTAKTTDEQTASCTGRSNACHKSRAGVPLTLMWMANNAIDR
;
A
#
# COMPACT_ATOMS: atom_id res chain seq x y z
N MET A 1 0.82 25.21 3.14
CA MET A 1 0.21 24.03 2.48
C MET A 1 -0.31 22.99 3.48
N ARG A 2 0.40 22.60 4.55
CA ARG A 2 -0.20 21.73 5.60
C ARG A 2 -1.34 22.42 6.35
N SER A 3 -1.08 23.64 6.83
CA SER A 3 -2.08 24.47 7.52
C SER A 3 -3.36 24.66 6.71
N THR A 4 -3.27 24.81 5.39
CA THR A 4 -4.45 24.95 4.53
C THR A 4 -5.31 23.68 4.50
N PHE A 5 -4.70 22.48 4.48
CA PHE A 5 -5.44 21.23 4.60
C PHE A 5 -6.04 21.06 6.00
N GLU A 6 -5.30 21.44 7.05
CA GLU A 6 -5.80 21.39 8.43
C GLU A 6 -7.03 22.28 8.60
N HIS A 7 -6.97 23.54 8.15
CA HIS A 7 -8.13 24.45 8.20
C HIS A 7 -9.31 23.93 7.36
N LEU A 8 -9.06 23.38 6.18
CA LEU A 8 -10.11 22.83 5.31
C LEU A 8 -10.80 21.64 5.99
N LEU A 9 -10.03 20.69 6.50
CA LEU A 9 -10.54 19.46 7.11
C LEU A 9 -11.13 19.68 8.50
N HIS A 10 -10.70 20.73 9.19
CA HIS A 10 -11.38 21.20 10.40
C HIS A 10 -12.80 21.67 10.11
N ARG A 11 -13.02 22.37 8.99
CA ARG A 11 -14.36 22.82 8.56
C ARG A 11 -15.18 21.70 7.93
N GLN A 12 -14.54 20.81 7.16
CA GLN A 12 -15.21 19.73 6.44
C GLN A 12 -14.44 18.42 6.58
N PRO A 13 -14.62 17.69 7.69
CA PRO A 13 -13.91 16.43 7.94
C PRO A 13 -14.35 15.30 7.01
N SER A 14 -15.56 15.38 6.45
CA SER A 14 -16.13 14.40 5.52
C SER A 14 -15.52 14.42 4.12
N LEU A 15 -14.71 15.43 3.80
CA LEU A 15 -14.10 15.60 2.48
C LEU A 15 -12.94 14.61 2.27
N CYS A 16 -13.29 13.38 1.90
CA CYS A 16 -12.36 12.26 1.73
C CYS A 16 -11.24 12.56 0.71
N LYS A 17 -11.56 13.30 -0.37
CA LYS A 17 -10.56 13.69 -1.38
C LYS A 17 -9.47 14.59 -0.81
N ALA A 18 -9.80 15.51 0.10
CA ALA A 18 -8.81 16.40 0.72
C ALA A 18 -7.82 15.63 1.60
N TRP A 19 -8.29 14.65 2.37
CA TRP A 19 -7.43 13.73 3.11
C TRP A 19 -6.46 12.96 2.20
N VAL A 20 -6.94 12.44 1.07
CA VAL A 20 -6.08 11.74 0.09
C VAL A 20 -5.07 12.70 -0.53
N SER A 21 -5.48 13.90 -0.92
CA SER A 21 -4.58 14.93 -1.47
C SER A 21 -3.50 15.34 -0.47
N TRP A 22 -3.84 15.49 0.82
CA TRP A 22 -2.86 15.78 1.87
C TRP A 22 -1.88 14.62 2.03
N ALA A 23 -2.36 13.37 2.10
CA ALA A 23 -1.49 12.19 2.19
C ALA A 23 -0.51 12.09 1.01
N GLN A 24 -0.98 12.35 -0.22
CA GLN A 24 -0.13 12.39 -1.42
C GLN A 24 0.90 13.52 -1.36
N MET A 25 0.52 14.70 -0.84
CA MET A 25 1.44 15.82 -0.65
C MET A 25 2.55 15.45 0.35
N GLU A 26 2.23 14.80 1.48
CA GLU A 26 3.26 14.35 2.44
C GLU A 26 4.22 13.35 1.79
N LYS A 27 3.72 12.43 0.94
CA LYS A 27 4.56 11.48 0.20
C LYS A 27 5.54 12.18 -0.76
N ARG A 28 5.13 13.28 -1.39
CA ARG A 28 5.95 14.06 -2.33
C ARG A 28 6.85 15.09 -1.64
N CYS A 29 6.70 15.32 -0.33
CA CYS A 29 7.46 16.34 0.37
C CYS A 29 8.93 15.92 0.53
N HIS A 30 9.84 16.48 -0.28
CA HIS A 30 11.27 16.16 -0.27
C HIS A 30 12.03 16.60 0.98
N ARG A 31 11.37 17.32 1.91
CA ARG A 31 11.98 17.75 3.17
C ARG A 31 12.32 16.57 4.09
N PHE A 32 11.67 15.43 3.91
CA PHE A 32 11.76 14.29 4.82
C PHE A 32 12.38 13.06 4.14
N ASN A 33 12.98 12.20 4.97
CA ASN A 33 13.50 10.92 4.54
C ASN A 33 12.37 10.01 4.02
N GLN A 34 12.71 8.99 3.22
CA GLN A 34 11.71 8.09 2.63
C GLN A 34 10.79 7.46 3.68
N SER A 35 11.36 6.92 4.76
CA SER A 35 10.57 6.33 5.85
C SER A 35 9.57 7.31 6.46
N GLU A 36 10.03 8.53 6.80
CA GLU A 36 9.17 9.56 7.39
C GLU A 36 8.03 9.99 6.47
N ARG A 37 8.27 10.10 5.16
CA ARG A 37 7.23 10.42 4.17
C ARG A 37 6.11 9.39 4.19
N TRP A 38 6.45 8.10 4.25
CA TRP A 38 5.47 7.03 4.36
C TRP A 38 4.73 7.04 5.69
N HIS A 39 5.44 7.25 6.80
CA HIS A 39 4.83 7.34 8.13
C HIS A 39 3.83 8.51 8.22
N ARG A 40 4.20 9.69 7.70
CA ARG A 40 3.30 10.86 7.66
C ARG A 40 2.09 10.62 6.76
N CYS A 41 2.30 10.06 5.56
CA CYS A 41 1.22 9.67 4.66
C CYS A 41 0.21 8.74 5.36
N ARG A 42 0.72 7.70 6.04
CA ARG A 42 -0.09 6.76 6.83
C ARG A 42 -0.85 7.46 7.96
N ALA A 43 -0.18 8.34 8.71
CA ALA A 43 -0.81 9.08 9.80
C ALA A 43 -1.96 9.98 9.33
N VAL A 44 -1.81 10.64 8.17
CA VAL A 44 -2.89 11.45 7.57
C VAL A 44 -4.08 10.59 7.16
N LEU A 45 -3.82 9.46 6.48
CA LEU A 45 -4.89 8.53 6.09
C LEU A 45 -5.59 7.91 7.30
N GLN A 46 -4.86 7.64 8.39
CA GLN A 46 -5.41 7.08 9.61
C GLN A 46 -6.39 8.04 10.28
N ARG A 47 -5.98 9.29 10.45
CA ARG A 47 -6.87 10.34 10.96
C ARG A 47 -8.10 10.50 10.09
N GLY A 48 -7.93 10.46 8.76
CA GLY A 48 -9.05 10.51 7.82
C GLY A 48 -10.03 9.35 8.00
N LEU A 49 -9.54 8.13 8.24
CA LEU A 49 -10.34 6.92 8.47
C LEU A 49 -10.99 6.90 9.86
N GLU A 50 -10.33 7.43 10.89
CA GLU A 50 -10.93 7.59 12.22
C GLU A 50 -12.17 8.47 12.16
N LEU A 51 -12.13 9.52 11.34
CA LEU A 51 -13.28 10.41 11.11
C LEU A 51 -14.29 9.85 10.10
N ASN A 52 -13.83 9.04 9.13
CA ASN A 52 -14.65 8.50 8.04
C ASN A 52 -14.35 7.00 7.81
N PRO A 53 -14.82 6.10 8.69
CA PRO A 53 -14.43 4.68 8.66
C PRO A 53 -14.96 3.91 7.45
N SER A 54 -16.03 4.42 6.82
CA SER A 54 -16.68 3.79 5.66
C SER A 54 -16.27 4.42 4.33
N SER A 55 -15.24 5.27 4.31
CA SER A 55 -14.78 5.92 3.08
C SER A 55 -14.01 4.94 2.19
N SER A 56 -14.63 4.49 1.09
CA SER A 56 -14.00 3.65 0.07
C SER A 56 -12.71 4.27 -0.47
N CYS A 57 -12.73 5.57 -0.73
CA CYS A 57 -11.59 6.32 -1.27
C CYS A 57 -10.38 6.33 -0.33
N LEU A 58 -10.59 6.50 0.98
CA LEU A 58 -9.49 6.50 1.95
C LEU A 58 -8.90 5.11 2.16
N ILE A 59 -9.75 4.08 2.22
CA ILE A 59 -9.32 2.69 2.33
C ILE A 59 -8.53 2.29 1.07
N GLN A 60 -9.01 2.67 -0.11
CA GLN A 60 -8.32 2.42 -1.37
C GLN A 60 -6.95 3.12 -1.40
N ALA A 61 -6.87 4.39 -1.01
CA ALA A 61 -5.61 5.13 -0.94
C ALA A 61 -4.61 4.50 0.03
N TRP A 62 -5.08 3.97 1.16
CA TRP A 62 -4.25 3.21 2.09
C TRP A 62 -3.71 1.93 1.45
N GLY A 63 -4.57 1.13 0.82
CA GLY A 63 -4.14 -0.11 0.17
C GLY A 63 -3.10 0.12 -0.92
N LEU A 64 -3.29 1.18 -1.73
CA LEU A 64 -2.32 1.58 -2.76
C LEU A 64 -0.97 2.03 -2.16
N MET A 65 -1.00 2.69 -1.01
CA MET A 65 0.22 3.11 -0.30
C MET A 65 0.99 1.91 0.26
N GLU A 66 0.31 0.93 0.85
CA GLU A 66 0.93 -0.31 1.33
C GLU A 66 1.50 -1.14 0.17
N LEU A 67 0.82 -1.15 -0.99
CA LEU A 67 1.31 -1.81 -2.20
C LEU A 67 2.64 -1.21 -2.68
N GLN A 68 2.76 0.12 -2.64
CA GLN A 68 4.01 0.81 -2.99
C GLN A 68 5.14 0.54 -1.98
N ARG A 69 4.81 0.19 -0.74
CA ARG A 69 5.78 -0.16 0.30
C ARG A 69 6.19 -1.64 0.25
N GLY A 70 5.50 -2.47 -0.55
CA GLY A 70 5.71 -3.92 -0.62
C GLY A 70 4.96 -4.71 0.45
N ASN A 71 4.01 -4.08 1.15
CA ASN A 71 3.17 -4.75 2.15
C ASN A 71 1.94 -5.36 1.46
N TRP A 72 2.16 -6.47 0.74
CA TRP A 72 1.19 -7.06 -0.18
C TRP A 72 -0.10 -7.52 0.50
N LEU A 73 -0.02 -8.26 1.61
CA LEU A 73 -1.19 -8.77 2.32
C LEU A 73 -2.09 -7.63 2.81
N ALA A 74 -1.50 -6.63 3.48
CA ALA A 74 -2.23 -5.46 3.96
C ALA A 74 -2.85 -4.66 2.80
N ALA A 75 -2.13 -4.53 1.68
CA ALA A 75 -2.64 -3.88 0.49
C ALA A 75 -3.87 -4.59 -0.07
N VAL A 76 -3.81 -5.92 -0.25
CA VAL A 76 -4.92 -6.73 -0.76
C VAL A 76 -6.15 -6.59 0.14
N MET A 77 -5.99 -6.78 1.46
CA MET A 77 -7.09 -6.68 2.42
C MET A 77 -7.81 -5.32 2.36
N MET A 78 -7.03 -4.22 2.28
CA MET A 78 -7.60 -2.88 2.18
C MET A 78 -8.29 -2.65 0.84
N LEU A 79 -7.67 -3.06 -0.27
CA LEU A 79 -8.25 -2.89 -1.60
C LEU A 79 -9.56 -3.68 -1.76
N GLU A 80 -9.62 -4.91 -1.26
CA GLU A 80 -10.86 -5.69 -1.24
C GLU A 80 -11.94 -5.05 -0.39
N ARG A 81 -11.57 -4.53 0.80
CA ARG A 81 -12.50 -3.78 1.64
C ARG A 81 -13.04 -2.56 0.91
N SER A 82 -12.20 -1.81 0.19
CA SER A 82 -12.66 -0.66 -0.60
C SER A 82 -13.61 -1.08 -1.73
N ALA A 83 -13.34 -2.20 -2.41
CA ALA A 83 -14.17 -2.72 -3.49
C ALA A 83 -15.54 -3.24 -3.01
N ARG A 84 -15.64 -3.71 -1.77
CA ARG A 84 -16.94 -4.06 -1.15
C ARG A 84 -17.81 -2.85 -0.80
N LEU A 85 -17.20 -1.68 -0.62
CA LEU A 85 -17.91 -0.45 -0.27
C LEU A 85 -18.35 0.34 -1.51
N ASP A 86 -17.54 0.34 -2.57
CA ASP A 86 -17.82 1.04 -3.81
C ASP A 86 -17.32 0.22 -5.01
N ASP A 87 -18.24 -0.07 -5.94
CA ASP A 87 -17.96 -0.83 -7.16
C ASP A 87 -16.91 -0.14 -8.05
N ARG A 88 -16.76 1.19 -7.94
CA ARG A 88 -15.74 1.95 -8.68
C ARG A 88 -14.32 1.57 -8.27
N CYS A 89 -14.14 0.98 -7.09
CA CYS A 89 -12.84 0.51 -6.61
C CYS A 89 -12.49 -0.89 -7.13
N VAL A 90 -13.45 -1.66 -7.66
CA VAL A 90 -13.26 -3.03 -8.16
C VAL A 90 -12.16 -3.17 -9.22
N PRO A 91 -12.00 -2.25 -10.20
CA PRO A 91 -10.94 -2.36 -11.20
C PRO A 91 -9.52 -2.43 -10.62
N VAL A 92 -9.28 -1.87 -9.42
CA VAL A 92 -7.96 -1.92 -8.77
C VAL A 92 -7.56 -3.35 -8.39
N LEU A 93 -8.51 -4.24 -8.13
CA LEU A 93 -8.23 -5.65 -7.86
C LEU A 93 -7.71 -6.41 -9.08
N ARG A 94 -7.87 -5.86 -10.29
CA ARG A 94 -7.41 -6.50 -11.53
C ARG A 94 -5.93 -6.24 -11.83
N TRP A 95 -5.28 -5.36 -11.09
CA TRP A 95 -3.87 -5.01 -11.30
C TRP A 95 -2.96 -6.22 -11.08
N GLN A 96 -1.91 -6.34 -11.90
CA GLN A 96 -1.02 -7.49 -11.87
C GLN A 96 -0.41 -7.73 -10.48
N HIS A 97 0.13 -6.68 -9.84
CA HIS A 97 0.72 -6.79 -8.49
C HIS A 97 -0.27 -7.27 -7.42
N VAL A 98 -1.55 -6.90 -7.54
CA VAL A 98 -2.60 -7.33 -6.61
C VAL A 98 -2.95 -8.80 -6.85
N LYS A 99 -3.03 -9.22 -8.12
CA LYS A 99 -3.25 -10.62 -8.48
C LYS A 99 -2.10 -11.53 -8.02
N THR A 100 -0.86 -11.14 -8.28
CA THR A 100 0.32 -11.93 -7.87
C THR A 100 0.41 -12.05 -6.36
N ALA A 101 0.09 -10.98 -5.62
CA ALA A 101 0.01 -11.00 -4.16
C ALA A 101 -1.01 -12.04 -3.66
N LYS A 102 -2.23 -12.02 -4.21
CA LYS A 102 -3.28 -13.00 -3.87
C LYS A 102 -2.86 -14.45 -4.13
N THR A 103 -2.28 -14.70 -5.31
CA THR A 103 -1.84 -16.06 -5.66
C THR A 103 -0.71 -16.56 -4.78
N THR A 104 0.15 -15.66 -4.28
CA THR A 104 1.24 -16.03 -3.36
C THR A 104 0.68 -16.45 -2.00
N ASP A 105 -0.34 -15.76 -1.50
CA ASP A 105 -1.05 -16.14 -0.27
C ASP A 105 -1.78 -17.49 -0.43
N GLU A 106 -2.40 -17.73 -1.59
CA GLU A 106 -3.06 -19.01 -1.91
C GLU A 106 -2.06 -20.18 -2.01
N GLN A 107 -0.90 -19.97 -2.65
CA GLN A 107 0.15 -20.99 -2.77
C GLN A 107 0.77 -21.33 -1.41
N THR A 108 1.06 -20.33 -0.57
CA THR A 108 1.59 -20.54 0.78
C THR A 108 0.57 -21.24 1.69
N ALA A 109 -0.73 -20.95 1.55
CA ALA A 109 -1.80 -21.69 2.21
C ALA A 109 -1.91 -23.15 1.73
N SER A 110 -1.69 -23.42 0.43
CA SER A 110 -1.74 -24.78 -0.12
C SER A 110 -0.58 -25.66 0.38
N CYS A 111 0.62 -25.09 0.56
CA CYS A 111 1.80 -25.81 1.06
C CYS A 111 1.73 -26.11 2.56
N THR A 112 1.02 -25.29 3.34
CA THR A 112 0.82 -25.51 4.79
C THR A 112 -0.25 -26.55 5.10
N GLY A 113 -1.13 -26.88 4.14
CA GLY A 113 -2.07 -28.01 4.21
C GLY A 113 -1.48 -29.37 3.79
N ARG A 114 -0.22 -29.41 3.33
CA ARG A 114 0.42 -30.65 2.85
C ARG A 114 1.89 -30.71 3.29
N SER A 115 2.13 -30.82 4.59
CA SER A 115 3.45 -31.23 5.12
C SER A 115 3.33 -31.93 6.47
N ASN A 116 2.92 -33.19 6.43
CA ASN A 116 3.63 -34.26 7.12
C ASN A 116 4.25 -35.16 6.04
N ALA A 117 5.33 -34.72 5.39
CA ALA A 117 6.23 -35.61 4.68
C ALA A 117 7.56 -34.93 4.33
N CYS A 118 8.61 -35.43 4.98
CA CYS A 118 9.96 -35.60 4.47
C CYS A 118 10.88 -34.39 4.29
N HIS A 119 11.75 -34.25 5.30
CA HIS A 119 13.17 -33.97 5.16
C HIS A 119 13.81 -34.56 3.88
N LYS A 120 14.52 -33.72 3.11
CA LYS A 120 15.98 -33.85 2.91
C LYS A 120 16.55 -32.66 2.12
N SER A 121 17.70 -32.22 2.62
CA SER A 121 18.57 -31.13 2.18
C SER A 121 19.00 -31.17 0.71
N ARG A 122 19.30 -30.01 0.12
CA ARG A 122 20.69 -29.65 -0.28
C ARG A 122 20.87 -28.22 -0.81
N ALA A 123 21.97 -27.64 -0.34
CA ALA A 123 22.94 -26.75 -1.01
C ALA A 123 22.49 -25.33 -1.41
N GLY A 124 23.15 -24.33 -0.82
CA GLY A 124 22.92 -22.91 -1.07
C GLY A 124 23.82 -22.29 -2.13
N VAL A 125 23.54 -21.01 -2.41
CA VAL A 125 24.48 -19.98 -2.89
C VAL A 125 23.94 -18.62 -2.40
N PRO A 126 24.76 -17.73 -1.83
CA PRO A 126 24.33 -16.38 -1.43
C PRO A 126 24.43 -15.41 -2.61
N LEU A 127 23.34 -14.72 -2.96
CA LEU A 127 23.31 -13.68 -3.99
C LEU A 127 23.36 -12.28 -3.37
N THR A 128 24.53 -11.92 -2.85
CA THR A 128 25.01 -10.53 -2.82
C THR A 128 25.44 -10.16 -4.23
N LEU A 129 24.54 -9.66 -5.07
CA LEU A 129 24.83 -8.89 -6.31
C LEU A 129 23.52 -8.52 -7.04
N MET A 130 22.83 -7.48 -6.57
CA MET A 130 21.83 -6.76 -7.37
C MET A 130 21.80 -5.27 -7.01
N TRP A 131 22.99 -4.66 -7.01
CA TRP A 131 23.19 -3.21 -7.01
C TRP A 131 24.22 -2.95 -8.12
N MET A 132 23.96 -1.94 -8.96
CA MET A 132 24.70 -1.56 -10.19
C MET A 132 24.17 -2.18 -11.51
N ALA A 133 23.01 -1.72 -11.97
CA ALA A 133 22.71 -1.61 -13.41
C ALA A 133 21.44 -0.75 -13.62
N ASN A 134 21.57 0.57 -13.54
CA ASN A 134 20.76 1.51 -14.35
C ASN A 134 21.25 2.94 -14.15
N ASN A 135 22.43 3.22 -14.69
CA ASN A 135 22.89 4.57 -15.01
C ASN A 135 23.65 4.48 -16.33
N ALA A 136 22.89 4.46 -17.42
CA ALA A 136 23.33 4.81 -18.77
C ALA A 136 22.07 4.80 -19.65
N ILE A 137 21.57 5.98 -20.01
CA ILE A 137 20.97 6.33 -21.31
C ILE A 137 20.47 7.79 -21.23
N ASP A 138 21.08 8.64 -22.06
CA ASP A 138 20.60 9.92 -22.61
C ASP A 138 20.72 11.22 -21.78
N ARG A 139 21.91 11.85 -21.78
CA ARG A 139 22.25 13.11 -22.48
C ARG A 139 23.52 13.76 -21.94
#